data_AF-A0A2V8A9H7-F1
#
_entry.id   AF-A0A2V8A9H7-F1
#
_cell.length_a   1.000
_cell.length_b   1.000
_cell.length_c   1.000
_cell.angle_alpha   90.00
_cell.angle_beta   90.00
_cell.angle_gamma   90.00
#
_symmetry.space_group_name_H-M   'P 1'
#
loop_
_entity.id
_entity.type
_entity.pdbx_description
1 polymer ?
#
loop_
_entity_poly.entity_id
_entity_poly.type
_entity_poly.pdbx_seq_one_letter_code
_entity_poly.pdbx_strand_id
1 'polypeptide(L)'
;EALRQGAKLNPDDDEIREKLLDVYFAAGDIERARECATTVEQFRMLAAALESQGKTEEALETLRQASAHNAHDTELKAELARKFLARGDMQTAAEYLTAETAGDDPELLMTVADIRLRGDKAEEGVAIVRRLLEDDSSRREKIAMLGWSVAETHAEAGFQVVELAAENAVSEGDWAAAAAALQEFVTRLPNHIPALMRLVEICVDGGLEATMYSAQAQLADAYIAAGSASEARFISEDLVAREPWERANVERFRRALELLGEPDPDGIIAERLSGETPFTSTELLGGLLGSAEQPEAETDAATETNSDEADILEILELEEKKQPSAAPPSKRARDEQKQFELSANAIDLDAILGDMEDAPPPAPSKAHAASEDVEVDLSIVLDDIKPGATAPPPPAAKAQPAAAEPADLDSVFGNLREQASKRAGGEDAEKEYKRGLALRAKGDIDGCISALENASRSPKLRFSTSWLIARLYRDRDKMPQALEWLERAAQAPAPNVDDGHQLLYELAEGLEQVGETARALAVLLELQADAGAYRDIEARIGRLSKVQA
;
A
#
# COMPACT_ATOMS: atom_id res chain seq x y z
N GLU A 1 73.41 17.94 2.24
CA GLU A 1 74.38 17.09 1.52
C GLU A 1 74.52 15.65 2.03
N ALA A 2 74.97 15.41 3.27
CA ALA A 2 75.39 14.07 3.72
C ALA A 2 74.28 12.99 3.61
N LEU A 3 73.06 13.30 4.08
CA LEU A 3 71.92 12.38 3.97
C LEU A 3 71.53 12.09 2.51
N ARG A 4 71.59 13.10 1.61
CA ARG A 4 71.33 12.91 0.17
C ARG A 4 72.38 12.05 -0.51
N GLN A 5 73.65 12.20 -0.13
CA GLN A 5 74.72 11.33 -0.64
C GLN A 5 74.58 9.90 -0.09
N GLY A 6 74.17 9.76 1.18
CA GLY A 6 73.80 8.48 1.78
C GLY A 6 72.68 7.77 1.01
N ALA A 7 71.58 8.45 0.70
CA ALA A 7 70.47 7.88 -0.07
C ALA A 7 70.85 7.51 -1.51
N LYS A 8 71.84 8.19 -2.13
CA LYS A 8 72.35 7.78 -3.45
C LYS A 8 73.19 6.50 -3.39
N LEU A 9 73.86 6.25 -2.27
CA LEU A 9 74.70 5.08 -2.07
C LEU A 9 73.90 3.88 -1.57
N ASN A 10 72.85 4.12 -0.78
CA ASN A 10 71.92 3.11 -0.29
C ASN A 10 70.47 3.63 -0.38
N PRO A 11 69.79 3.48 -1.54
CA PRO A 11 68.44 4.01 -1.76
C PRO A 11 67.35 3.35 -0.91
N ASP A 12 67.58 2.12 -0.47
CA ASP A 12 66.62 1.33 0.31
C ASP A 12 66.83 1.46 1.83
N ASP A 13 67.67 2.40 2.27
CA ASP A 13 67.94 2.65 3.69
C ASP A 13 66.83 3.45 4.35
N ASP A 14 65.97 2.77 5.11
CA ASP A 14 64.79 3.38 5.73
C ASP A 14 65.16 4.46 6.77
N GLU A 15 66.27 4.31 7.50
CA GLU A 15 66.72 5.32 8.46
C GLU A 15 67.18 6.61 7.77
N ILE A 16 67.88 6.49 6.64
CA ILE A 16 68.31 7.66 5.85
C ILE A 16 67.10 8.34 5.23
N ARG A 17 66.11 7.55 4.78
CA ARG A 17 64.88 8.04 4.17
C ARG A 17 64.00 8.79 5.17
N GLU A 18 63.82 8.25 6.37
CA GLU A 18 63.09 8.89 7.46
C GLU A 18 63.74 10.22 7.88
N LYS A 19 65.07 10.23 8.08
CA LYS A 19 65.81 11.46 8.38
C LYS A 19 65.73 12.50 7.24
N LEU A 20 65.69 12.06 5.98
CA LEU A 20 65.48 12.96 4.84
C LEU A 20 64.06 13.52 4.83
N LEU A 21 63.06 12.69 5.10
CA LEU A 21 61.66 13.09 5.22
C LEU A 21 61.49 14.19 6.27
N ASP A 22 62.04 14.00 7.48
CA ASP A 22 61.98 15.00 8.56
C ASP A 22 62.62 16.33 8.15
N VAL A 23 63.79 16.26 7.50
CA VAL A 23 64.52 17.46 7.04
C VAL A 23 63.75 18.21 5.97
N TYR A 24 63.16 17.50 4.99
CA TYR A 24 62.36 18.13 3.94
C TYR A 24 61.05 18.69 4.48
N PHE A 25 60.39 17.97 5.40
CA PHE A 25 59.17 18.41 6.05
C PHE A 25 59.41 19.68 6.88
N ALA A 26 60.46 19.72 7.69
CA ALA A 26 60.83 20.90 8.48
C ALA A 26 61.22 22.10 7.60
N ALA A 27 61.73 21.86 6.39
CA ALA A 27 62.03 22.90 5.41
C ALA A 27 60.80 23.39 4.63
N GLY A 28 59.62 22.77 4.81
CA GLY A 28 58.41 23.04 4.06
C GLY A 28 58.43 22.50 2.61
N ASP A 29 59.42 21.70 2.27
CA ASP A 29 59.58 21.08 0.93
C ASP A 29 58.79 19.77 0.89
N ILE A 30 57.45 19.90 0.88
CA ILE A 30 56.53 18.76 1.01
C ILE A 30 56.63 17.79 -0.18
N GLU A 31 56.96 18.27 -1.39
CA GLU A 31 57.12 17.39 -2.56
C GLU A 31 58.29 16.41 -2.36
N ARG A 32 59.45 16.90 -1.90
CA ARG A 32 60.59 16.04 -1.62
C ARG A 32 60.39 15.18 -0.38
N ALA A 33 59.65 15.68 0.61
CA ALA A 33 59.26 14.88 1.76
C ALA A 33 58.36 13.70 1.32
N ARG A 34 57.43 13.92 0.37
CA ARG A 34 56.56 12.88 -0.22
C ARG A 34 57.34 11.77 -0.91
N GLU A 35 58.41 12.09 -1.65
CA GLU A 35 59.30 11.09 -2.26
C GLU A 35 60.02 10.19 -1.24
N CYS A 36 60.18 10.68 0.00
CA CYS A 36 60.83 9.94 1.07
C CYS A 36 59.85 9.12 1.93
N ALA A 37 58.53 9.33 1.76
CA ALA A 37 57.51 8.66 2.55
C ALA A 37 57.32 7.21 2.10
N THR A 38 57.17 6.32 3.07
CA THR A 38 56.99 4.87 2.84
C THR A 38 55.86 4.27 3.66
N THR A 39 55.46 4.94 4.74
CA THR A 39 54.37 4.49 5.63
C THR A 39 53.14 5.36 5.47
N VAL A 40 51.96 4.80 5.74
CA VAL A 40 50.68 5.52 5.66
C VAL A 40 50.66 6.71 6.61
N GLU A 41 51.21 6.59 7.82
CA GLU A 41 51.29 7.69 8.79
C GLU A 41 52.13 8.87 8.26
N GLN A 42 53.25 8.59 7.58
CA GLN A 42 54.05 9.64 6.93
C GLN A 42 53.26 10.35 5.83
N PHE A 43 52.53 9.61 5.00
CA PHE A 43 51.68 10.20 3.98
C PHE A 43 50.50 11.00 4.56
N ARG A 44 49.85 10.52 5.64
CA ARG A 44 48.79 11.25 6.36
C ARG A 44 49.30 12.57 6.92
N MET A 45 50.49 12.57 7.54
CA MET A 45 51.14 13.78 8.05
C MET A 45 51.39 14.80 6.91
N LEU A 46 51.91 14.34 5.77
CA LEU A 46 52.15 15.20 4.61
C LEU A 46 50.86 15.75 4.01
N ALA A 47 49.82 14.91 3.88
CA ALA A 47 48.51 15.32 3.41
C ALA A 47 47.87 16.37 4.32
N ALA A 48 47.91 16.17 5.64
CA ALA A 48 47.40 17.15 6.61
C ALA A 48 48.14 18.50 6.53
N ALA A 49 49.45 18.48 6.31
CA ALA A 49 50.23 19.70 6.09
C ALA A 49 49.79 20.43 4.81
N LEU A 50 49.54 19.71 3.71
CA LEU A 50 49.04 20.29 2.46
C LEU A 50 47.63 20.86 2.61
N GLU A 51 46.74 20.18 3.35
CA GLU A 51 45.39 20.67 3.64
C GLU A 51 45.43 21.96 4.45
N SER A 52 46.31 22.07 5.45
CA SER A 52 46.49 23.31 6.22
C SER A 52 46.96 24.50 5.38
N GLN A 53 47.58 24.23 4.22
CA GLN A 53 48.00 25.23 3.25
C GLN A 53 46.94 25.49 2.16
N GLY A 54 45.78 24.85 2.23
CA GLY A 54 44.71 24.93 1.23
C GLY A 54 45.01 24.18 -0.08
N LYS A 55 46.06 23.35 -0.12
CA LYS A 55 46.48 22.56 -1.27
C LYS A 55 45.76 21.21 -1.31
N THR A 56 44.44 21.26 -1.41
CA THR A 56 43.59 20.08 -1.19
C THR A 56 43.75 19.00 -2.28
N GLU A 57 44.07 19.37 -3.53
CA GLU A 57 44.37 18.36 -4.59
C GLU A 57 45.67 17.59 -4.30
N GLU A 58 46.75 18.31 -3.95
CA GLU A 58 48.05 17.70 -3.65
C GLU A 58 47.94 16.79 -2.42
N ALA A 59 47.11 17.15 -1.44
CA ALA A 59 46.82 16.32 -0.28
C ALA A 59 46.14 15.00 -0.69
N LEU A 60 45.13 15.05 -1.57
CA LEU A 60 44.45 13.86 -2.07
C LEU A 60 45.37 12.96 -2.92
N GLU A 61 46.22 13.54 -3.77
CA GLU A 61 47.22 12.76 -4.50
C GLU A 61 48.17 12.03 -3.54
N THR A 62 48.57 12.69 -2.45
CA THR A 62 49.44 12.11 -1.41
C THR A 62 48.75 10.94 -0.71
N LEU A 63 47.47 11.06 -0.38
CA LEU A 63 46.68 9.96 0.20
C LEU A 63 46.42 8.83 -0.82
N ARG A 64 46.20 9.14 -2.10
CA ARG A 64 46.09 8.13 -3.17
C ARG A 64 47.38 7.32 -3.30
N GLN A 65 48.54 7.97 -3.28
CA GLN A 65 49.84 7.28 -3.27
C GLN A 65 49.96 6.34 -2.07
N ALA A 66 49.58 6.79 -0.88
CA ALA A 66 49.54 5.94 0.31
C ALA A 66 48.65 4.70 0.12
N SER A 67 47.46 4.86 -0.49
CA SER A 67 46.53 3.77 -0.76
C SER A 67 47.06 2.77 -1.79
N ALA A 68 47.87 3.23 -2.75
CA ALA A 68 48.53 2.37 -3.73
C ALA A 68 49.65 1.54 -3.09
N HIS A 69 50.36 2.10 -2.11
CA HIS A 69 51.38 1.37 -1.34
C HIS A 69 50.79 0.35 -0.37
N ASN A 70 49.61 0.63 0.21
CA ASN A 70 48.90 -0.27 1.12
C ASN A 70 47.46 -0.55 0.64
N ALA A 71 47.33 -1.45 -0.34
CA ALA A 71 46.06 -1.78 -0.97
C ALA A 71 45.01 -2.42 -0.03
N HIS A 72 45.42 -2.92 1.15
CA HIS A 72 44.53 -3.56 2.14
C HIS A 72 44.06 -2.61 3.25
N ASP A 73 44.54 -1.37 3.29
CA ASP A 73 44.12 -0.39 4.31
C ASP A 73 42.72 0.13 3.99
N THR A 74 41.72 -0.43 4.65
CA THR A 74 40.31 -0.07 4.49
C THR A 74 39.98 1.29 5.11
N GLU A 75 40.67 1.67 6.18
CA GLU A 75 40.48 2.95 6.88
C GLU A 75 40.94 4.12 6.02
N LEU A 76 42.11 3.99 5.37
CA LEU A 76 42.60 4.99 4.41
C LEU A 76 41.67 5.13 3.20
N LYS A 77 41.13 4.01 2.69
CA LYS A 77 40.15 4.05 1.60
C LYS A 77 38.84 4.73 2.01
N ALA A 78 38.36 4.47 3.22
CA ALA A 78 37.19 5.15 3.78
C ALA A 78 37.43 6.66 3.97
N GLU A 79 38.63 7.06 4.38
CA GLU A 79 39.03 8.47 4.47
C GLU A 79 39.03 9.15 3.09
N LEU A 80 39.66 8.52 2.09
CA LEU A 80 39.67 9.01 0.71
C LEU A 80 38.25 9.15 0.16
N ALA A 81 37.41 8.14 0.34
CA ALA A 81 36.02 8.16 -0.09
C ALA A 81 35.25 9.34 0.52
N ARG A 82 35.34 9.56 1.84
CA ARG A 82 34.69 10.69 2.51
C ARG A 82 35.17 12.03 1.96
N LYS A 83 36.47 12.19 1.71
CA LYS A 83 37.02 13.43 1.14
C LYS A 83 36.52 13.68 -0.29
N PHE A 84 36.38 12.64 -1.13
CA PHE A 84 35.79 12.78 -2.46
C PHE A 84 34.28 13.09 -2.42
N LEU A 85 33.53 12.45 -1.52
CA LEU A 85 32.09 12.72 -1.32
C LEU A 85 31.84 14.15 -0.83
N ALA A 86 32.65 14.66 0.09
CA ALA A 86 32.56 16.05 0.55
C ALA A 86 32.75 17.09 -0.57
N ARG A 87 33.33 16.69 -1.69
CA ARG A 87 33.52 17.51 -2.89
C ARG A 87 32.48 17.26 -3.99
N GLY A 88 31.56 16.32 -3.77
CA GLY A 88 30.57 15.88 -4.75
C GLY A 88 31.12 14.97 -5.84
N ASP A 89 32.35 14.48 -5.71
CA ASP A 89 32.97 13.56 -6.67
C ASP A 89 32.62 12.10 -6.33
N MET A 90 31.38 11.74 -6.62
CA MET A 90 30.85 10.40 -6.35
C MET A 90 31.53 9.33 -7.20
N GLN A 91 31.93 9.65 -8.43
CA GLN A 91 32.59 8.70 -9.33
C GLN A 91 33.94 8.26 -8.78
N THR A 92 34.77 9.21 -8.36
CA THR A 92 36.07 8.84 -7.78
C THR A 92 35.91 8.21 -6.40
N ALA A 93 34.93 8.63 -5.60
CA ALA A 93 34.65 7.97 -4.32
C ALA A 93 34.32 6.48 -4.50
N ALA A 94 33.59 6.12 -5.57
CA ALA A 94 33.24 4.74 -5.89
C ALA A 94 34.45 3.82 -6.10
N GLU A 95 35.60 4.36 -6.55
CA GLU A 95 36.83 3.57 -6.73
C GLU A 95 37.42 3.06 -5.41
N TYR A 96 37.16 3.78 -4.32
CA TYR A 96 37.66 3.46 -2.97
C TYR A 96 36.58 2.86 -2.06
N LEU A 97 35.33 2.76 -2.54
CA LEU A 97 34.19 2.31 -1.75
C LEU A 97 33.75 0.88 -2.06
N THR A 98 33.81 0.03 -1.05
CA THR A 98 33.16 -1.27 -0.98
C THR A 98 32.40 -1.38 0.35
N ALA A 99 31.57 -2.41 0.50
CA ALA A 99 30.92 -2.69 1.79
C ALA A 99 31.95 -2.92 2.91
N GLU A 100 33.12 -3.48 2.58
CA GLU A 100 34.21 -3.71 3.54
C GLU A 100 34.91 -2.41 3.94
N THR A 101 35.17 -1.50 3.00
CA THR A 101 35.79 -0.21 3.32
C THR A 101 34.83 0.74 4.02
N ALA A 102 33.53 0.67 3.72
CA ALA A 102 32.51 1.46 4.41
C ALA A 102 32.35 1.04 5.88
N GLY A 103 32.60 -0.24 6.20
CA GLY A 103 32.45 -0.76 7.55
C GLY A 103 31.04 -0.56 8.07
N ASP A 104 30.91 0.14 9.20
CA ASP A 104 29.63 0.51 9.83
C ASP A 104 29.29 2.01 9.65
N ASP A 105 29.99 2.74 8.79
CA ASP A 105 29.71 4.15 8.51
C ASP A 105 28.43 4.29 7.65
N PRO A 106 27.34 4.88 8.18
CA PRO A 106 26.06 4.94 7.46
C PRO A 106 26.10 5.78 6.18
N GLU A 107 26.91 6.84 6.13
CA GLU A 107 26.99 7.72 4.96
C GLU A 107 27.73 7.02 3.81
N LEU A 108 28.81 6.32 4.14
CA LEU A 108 29.54 5.50 3.17
C LEU A 108 28.72 4.31 2.70
N LEU A 109 28.02 3.62 3.60
CA LEU A 109 27.12 2.52 3.24
C LEU A 109 25.97 2.98 2.34
N MET A 110 25.40 4.17 2.59
CA MET A 110 24.37 4.74 1.71
C MET A 110 24.91 4.98 0.29
N THR A 111 26.15 5.47 0.19
CA THR A 111 26.82 5.66 -1.10
C THR A 111 27.09 4.34 -1.80
N VAL A 112 27.56 3.32 -1.07
CA VAL A 112 27.78 1.97 -1.61
C VAL A 112 26.46 1.37 -2.09
N ALA A 113 25.36 1.58 -1.36
CA ALA A 113 24.04 1.16 -1.78
C ALA A 113 23.62 1.85 -3.09
N ASP A 114 23.76 3.17 -3.20
CA ASP A 114 23.45 3.92 -4.43
C ASP A 114 24.21 3.37 -5.64
N ILE A 115 25.53 3.19 -5.52
CA ILE A 115 26.37 2.63 -6.58
C ILE A 115 25.89 1.24 -7.01
N ARG A 116 25.51 0.39 -6.05
CA ARG A 116 25.06 -0.99 -6.32
C ARG A 116 23.67 -1.02 -6.95
N LEU A 117 22.77 -0.15 -6.51
CA LEU A 117 21.40 -0.01 -7.02
C LEU A 117 21.38 0.48 -8.47
N ARG A 118 22.33 1.34 -8.85
CA ARG A 118 22.50 1.83 -10.24
C ARG A 118 23.39 0.94 -11.11
N GLY A 119 23.94 -0.14 -10.55
CA GLY A 119 24.79 -1.10 -11.25
C GLY A 119 24.15 -2.48 -11.35
N ASP A 120 24.93 -3.49 -11.70
CA ASP A 120 24.46 -4.86 -11.91
C ASP A 120 24.16 -5.62 -10.59
N LYS A 121 24.23 -4.96 -9.44
CA LYS A 121 24.19 -5.58 -8.10
C LYS A 121 23.08 -4.98 -7.23
N ALA A 122 21.90 -4.74 -7.80
CA ALA A 122 20.80 -4.09 -7.11
C ALA A 122 20.40 -4.80 -5.81
N GLU A 123 20.33 -6.13 -5.79
CA GLU A 123 20.00 -6.91 -4.58
C GLU A 123 20.95 -6.64 -3.42
N GLU A 124 22.26 -6.54 -3.70
CA GLU A 124 23.25 -6.21 -2.68
C GLU A 124 23.07 -4.78 -2.15
N GLY A 125 22.64 -3.85 -3.00
CA GLY A 125 22.31 -2.48 -2.60
C GLY A 125 21.07 -2.40 -1.71
N VAL A 126 20.00 -3.10 -2.08
CA VAL A 126 18.77 -3.22 -1.28
C VAL A 126 19.05 -3.85 0.08
N ALA A 127 19.91 -4.86 0.17
CA ALA A 127 20.31 -5.46 1.43
C ALA A 127 21.03 -4.47 2.36
N ILE A 128 21.89 -3.60 1.82
CA ILE A 128 22.55 -2.54 2.61
C ILE A 128 21.52 -1.53 3.12
N VAL A 129 20.61 -1.07 2.26
CA VAL A 129 19.54 -0.14 2.64
C VAL A 129 18.69 -0.72 3.77
N ARG A 130 18.30 -2.00 3.66
CA ARG A 130 17.53 -2.69 4.70
C ARG A 130 18.26 -2.66 6.04
N ARG A 131 19.54 -3.03 6.06
CA ARG A 131 20.37 -2.99 7.28
C ARG A 131 20.44 -1.57 7.86
N LEU A 132 20.66 -0.56 7.03
CA LEU A 132 20.73 0.84 7.47
C LEU A 132 19.44 1.34 8.13
N LEU A 133 18.30 0.84 7.67
CA LEU A 133 16.97 1.18 8.18
C LEU A 133 16.63 0.39 9.47
N GLU A 134 17.06 -0.86 9.56
CA GLU A 134 16.97 -1.68 10.79
C GLU A 134 17.81 -1.08 11.92
N ASP A 135 18.99 -0.53 11.59
CA ASP A 135 19.88 0.11 12.56
C ASP A 135 19.34 1.47 13.06
N ASP A 136 18.60 2.21 12.23
CA ASP A 136 18.07 3.53 12.55
C ASP A 136 16.90 3.92 11.63
N SER A 137 15.69 3.87 12.17
CA SER A 137 14.48 4.18 11.41
C SER A 137 14.38 5.66 11.01
N SER A 138 15.14 6.55 11.65
CA SER A 138 15.17 7.98 11.29
C SER A 138 15.78 8.22 9.90
N ARG A 139 16.44 7.22 9.30
CA ARG A 139 17.03 7.30 7.96
C ARG A 139 16.01 7.10 6.83
N ARG A 140 14.77 6.72 7.16
CA ARG A 140 13.70 6.44 6.19
C ARG A 140 13.56 7.50 5.11
N GLU A 141 13.53 8.78 5.48
CA GLU A 141 13.36 9.88 4.51
C GLU A 141 14.51 9.94 3.50
N LYS A 142 15.76 9.78 3.97
CA LYS A 142 16.94 9.74 3.09
C LYS A 142 16.92 8.52 2.17
N ILE A 143 16.45 7.38 2.67
CA ILE A 143 16.31 6.15 1.88
C ILE A 143 15.24 6.31 0.80
N ALA A 144 14.09 6.90 1.12
CA ALA A 144 13.05 7.19 0.13
C ALA A 144 13.58 8.13 -0.98
N MET A 145 14.33 9.18 -0.62
CA MET A 145 14.99 10.07 -1.58
C MET A 145 15.96 9.32 -2.51
N LEU A 146 16.76 8.42 -1.96
CA LEU A 146 17.63 7.55 -2.76
C LEU A 146 16.81 6.70 -3.72
N GLY A 147 15.76 6.04 -3.23
CA GLY A 147 14.86 5.21 -4.03
C GLY A 147 14.27 5.98 -5.23
N TRP A 148 13.77 7.20 -5.01
CA TRP A 148 13.27 8.05 -6.10
C TRP A 148 14.34 8.41 -7.14
N SER A 149 15.56 8.74 -6.68
CA SER A 149 16.65 9.10 -7.59
C SER A 149 17.18 7.91 -8.39
N VAL A 150 17.19 6.71 -7.80
CA VAL A 150 17.54 5.47 -8.50
C VAL A 150 16.48 5.13 -9.54
N ALA A 151 15.19 5.31 -9.19
CA ALA A 151 14.05 4.97 -10.05
C ALA A 151 14.07 5.64 -11.42
N GLU A 152 14.66 6.84 -11.53
CA GLU A 152 14.81 7.56 -12.80
C GLU A 152 15.61 6.78 -13.86
N THR A 153 16.47 5.88 -13.42
CA THR A 153 17.33 5.05 -14.30
C THR A 153 17.08 3.56 -14.15
N HIS A 154 16.68 3.13 -12.95
CA HIS A 154 16.48 1.73 -12.56
C HIS A 154 15.19 1.64 -11.75
N ALA A 155 14.05 1.63 -12.45
CA ALA A 155 12.71 1.69 -11.86
C ALA A 155 12.48 0.63 -10.76
N GLU A 156 12.77 -0.64 -11.05
CA GLU A 156 12.55 -1.75 -10.12
C GLU A 156 13.42 -1.66 -8.86
N ALA A 157 14.71 -1.35 -9.01
CA ALA A 157 15.60 -1.18 -7.86
C ALA A 157 15.18 0.02 -7.01
N GLY A 158 14.76 1.12 -7.65
CA GLY A 158 14.20 2.28 -6.96
C GLY A 158 12.92 1.94 -6.19
N PHE A 159 12.02 1.16 -6.80
CA PHE A 159 10.78 0.73 -6.17
C PHE A 159 11.05 -0.09 -4.90
N GLN A 160 11.94 -1.10 -4.98
CA GLN A 160 12.32 -1.93 -3.83
C GLN A 160 12.85 -1.08 -2.67
N VAL A 161 13.63 -0.03 -2.96
CA VAL A 161 14.16 0.87 -1.92
C VAL A 161 13.07 1.74 -1.30
N VAL A 162 12.16 2.29 -2.11
CA VAL A 162 11.01 3.06 -1.60
C VAL A 162 10.06 2.17 -0.79
N GLU A 163 9.86 0.93 -1.22
CA GLU A 163 9.03 -0.05 -0.50
C GLU A 163 9.58 -0.33 0.89
N LEU A 164 10.91 -0.50 1.05
CA LEU A 164 11.52 -0.64 2.38
C LEU A 164 11.25 0.56 3.29
N ALA A 165 11.36 1.77 2.75
CA ALA A 165 11.04 2.98 3.50
C ALA A 165 9.55 3.03 3.89
N ALA A 166 8.66 2.66 2.98
CA ALA A 166 7.21 2.61 3.24
C ALA A 166 6.84 1.53 4.26
N GLU A 167 7.42 0.32 4.17
CA GLU A 167 7.23 -0.77 5.13
C GLU A 167 7.67 -0.36 6.54
N ASN A 168 8.80 0.33 6.66
CA ASN A 168 9.25 0.84 7.95
C ASN A 168 8.29 1.89 8.52
N ALA A 169 7.74 2.79 7.69
CA ALA A 169 6.68 3.72 8.12
C ALA A 169 5.40 3.00 8.57
N VAL A 170 4.96 2.00 7.82
CA VAL A 170 3.82 1.14 8.19
C VAL A 170 4.06 0.46 9.54
N SER A 171 5.27 -0.05 9.78
CA SER A 171 5.62 -0.72 11.04
C SER A 171 5.56 0.20 12.26
N GLU A 172 5.76 1.50 12.06
CA GLU A 172 5.60 2.54 13.08
C GLU A 172 4.17 3.12 13.15
N GLY A 173 3.27 2.68 12.29
CA GLY A 173 1.89 3.17 12.20
C GLY A 173 1.75 4.51 11.46
N ASP A 174 2.80 5.00 10.81
CA ASP A 174 2.78 6.23 10.02
C ASP A 174 2.35 5.94 8.56
N TRP A 175 1.07 5.64 8.40
CA TRP A 175 0.46 5.34 7.10
C TRP A 175 0.57 6.50 6.12
N ALA A 176 0.51 7.75 6.62
CA ALA A 176 0.60 8.94 5.79
C ALA A 176 2.00 9.09 5.17
N ALA A 177 3.07 8.89 5.95
CA ALA A 177 4.42 8.90 5.42
C ALA A 177 4.68 7.73 4.44
N ALA A 178 4.14 6.55 4.73
CA ALA A 178 4.26 5.39 3.84
C ALA A 178 3.60 5.65 2.47
N ALA A 179 2.37 6.18 2.49
CA ALA A 179 1.65 6.56 1.27
C ALA A 179 2.36 7.70 0.53
N ALA A 180 2.86 8.71 1.23
CA ALA A 180 3.61 9.82 0.62
C ALA A 180 4.87 9.32 -0.10
N ALA A 181 5.60 8.35 0.47
CA ALA A 181 6.80 7.79 -0.14
C ALA A 181 6.51 7.14 -1.51
N LEU A 182 5.44 6.34 -1.59
CA LEU A 182 5.01 5.70 -2.83
C LEU A 182 4.33 6.68 -3.79
N GLN A 183 3.55 7.64 -3.29
CA GLN A 183 2.90 8.68 -4.12
C GLN A 183 3.92 9.49 -4.91
N GLU A 184 5.01 9.87 -4.24
CA GLU A 184 6.13 10.60 -4.85
C GLU A 184 6.87 9.73 -5.89
N PHE A 185 6.97 8.42 -5.66
CA PHE A 185 7.51 7.47 -6.64
C PHE A 185 6.62 7.37 -7.89
N VAL A 186 5.31 7.13 -7.74
CA VAL A 186 4.38 6.99 -8.88
C VAL A 186 4.17 8.30 -9.63
N THR A 187 4.41 9.46 -8.99
CA THR A 187 4.43 10.75 -9.69
C THR A 187 5.53 10.83 -10.74
N ARG A 188 6.68 10.17 -10.50
CA ARG A 188 7.79 10.05 -11.48
C ARG A 188 7.54 8.93 -12.49
N LEU A 189 6.98 7.82 -12.02
CA LEU A 189 6.73 6.61 -12.82
C LEU A 189 5.24 6.23 -12.79
N PRO A 190 4.37 6.97 -13.52
CA PRO A 190 2.92 6.86 -13.41
C PRO A 190 2.34 5.53 -13.92
N ASN A 191 3.12 4.75 -14.67
CA ASN A 191 2.68 3.45 -15.20
C ASN A 191 3.28 2.26 -14.41
N HIS A 192 3.87 2.51 -13.24
CA HIS A 192 4.48 1.45 -12.43
C HIS A 192 3.43 0.72 -11.59
N ILE A 193 2.79 -0.27 -12.20
CA ILE A 193 1.67 -1.04 -11.62
C ILE A 193 1.97 -1.58 -10.22
N PRO A 194 3.12 -2.24 -9.94
CA PRO A 194 3.40 -2.76 -8.59
C PRO A 194 3.40 -1.68 -7.50
N ALA A 195 3.88 -0.48 -7.83
CA ALA A 195 3.96 0.62 -6.87
C ALA A 195 2.59 1.23 -6.60
N LEU A 196 1.75 1.34 -7.63
CA LEU A 196 0.36 1.80 -7.51
C LEU A 196 -0.49 0.80 -6.72
N MET A 197 -0.34 -0.51 -6.96
CA MET A 197 -0.99 -1.55 -6.16
C MET A 197 -0.61 -1.42 -4.68
N ARG A 198 0.70 -1.34 -4.39
CA ARG A 198 1.20 -1.19 -3.01
C ARG A 198 0.68 0.10 -2.35
N LEU A 199 0.62 1.20 -3.09
CA LEU A 199 0.06 2.47 -2.59
C LEU A 199 -1.43 2.34 -2.25
N VAL A 200 -2.23 1.65 -3.08
CA VAL A 200 -3.65 1.39 -2.78
C VAL A 200 -3.78 0.54 -1.52
N GLU A 201 -2.98 -0.53 -1.36
CA GLU A 201 -2.99 -1.36 -0.14
C GLU A 201 -2.72 -0.54 1.12
N ILE A 202 -1.65 0.27 1.11
CA ILE A 202 -1.28 1.12 2.25
C ILE A 202 -2.38 2.13 2.55
N CYS A 203 -3.01 2.72 1.53
CA CYS A 203 -4.12 3.64 1.73
C CYS A 203 -5.37 2.95 2.31
N VAL A 204 -5.68 1.72 1.89
CA VAL A 204 -6.80 0.94 2.44
C VAL A 204 -6.55 0.58 3.90
N ASP A 205 -5.36 0.06 4.22
CA ASP A 205 -4.99 -0.32 5.58
C ASP A 205 -4.90 0.88 6.52
N GLY A 206 -4.42 2.02 6.02
CA GLY A 206 -4.29 3.28 6.75
C GLY A 206 -5.56 4.14 6.80
N GLY A 207 -6.64 3.76 6.10
CA GLY A 207 -7.87 4.57 6.02
C GLY A 207 -7.70 5.92 5.30
N LEU A 208 -6.78 6.00 4.32
CA LEU A 208 -6.43 7.21 3.59
C LEU A 208 -7.30 7.37 2.33
N GLU A 209 -8.60 7.61 2.51
CA GLU A 209 -9.59 7.58 1.41
C GLU A 209 -9.25 8.51 0.23
N ALA A 210 -8.89 9.77 0.49
CA ALA A 210 -8.59 10.72 -0.59
C ALA A 210 -7.40 10.27 -1.46
N THR A 211 -6.33 9.79 -0.81
CA THR A 211 -5.15 9.27 -1.51
C THR A 211 -5.45 7.94 -2.20
N MET A 212 -6.27 7.07 -1.59
CA MET A 212 -6.72 5.81 -2.18
C MET A 212 -7.40 6.03 -3.52
N TYR A 213 -8.36 6.96 -3.61
CA TYR A 213 -9.09 7.23 -4.86
C TYR A 213 -8.17 7.75 -5.96
N SER A 214 -7.25 8.65 -5.62
CA SER A 214 -6.25 9.13 -6.58
C SER A 214 -5.34 7.99 -7.07
N ALA A 215 -4.90 7.12 -6.16
CA ALA A 215 -4.07 5.96 -6.49
C ALA A 215 -4.81 4.93 -7.35
N GLN A 216 -6.08 4.64 -7.06
CA GLN A 216 -6.92 3.76 -7.87
C GLN A 216 -7.13 4.31 -9.29
N ALA A 217 -7.36 5.63 -9.43
CA ALA A 217 -7.46 6.27 -10.74
C ALA A 217 -6.18 6.15 -11.55
N GLN A 218 -5.01 6.37 -10.92
CA GLN A 218 -3.70 6.17 -11.56
C GLN A 218 -3.46 4.69 -11.92
N LEU A 219 -3.88 3.76 -11.06
CA LEU A 219 -3.76 2.33 -11.30
C LEU A 219 -4.62 1.87 -12.48
N ALA A 220 -5.85 2.36 -12.59
CA ALA A 220 -6.69 2.13 -13.76
C ALA A 220 -6.02 2.66 -15.04
N ASP A 221 -5.48 3.88 -15.00
CA ASP A 221 -4.76 4.45 -16.15
C ASP A 221 -3.53 3.61 -16.53
N ALA A 222 -2.79 3.10 -15.54
CA ALA A 222 -1.63 2.23 -15.76
C ALA A 222 -2.01 0.88 -16.40
N TYR A 223 -3.10 0.25 -15.94
CA TYR A 223 -3.61 -0.99 -16.56
C TYR A 223 -4.12 -0.77 -17.98
N ILE A 224 -4.80 0.35 -18.24
CA ILE A 224 -5.22 0.74 -19.60
C ILE A 224 -3.98 0.89 -20.50
N ALA A 225 -2.94 1.59 -20.02
CA ALA A 225 -1.70 1.77 -20.77
C ALA A 225 -0.96 0.44 -21.03
N ALA A 226 -1.05 -0.52 -20.11
CA ALA A 226 -0.47 -1.85 -20.25
C ALA A 226 -1.30 -2.81 -21.13
N GLY A 227 -2.54 -2.46 -21.47
CA GLY A 227 -3.48 -3.32 -22.20
C GLY A 227 -4.13 -4.42 -21.33
N SER A 228 -4.02 -4.32 -20.00
CA SER A 228 -4.66 -5.21 -19.03
C SER A 228 -6.14 -4.86 -18.86
N ALA A 229 -6.94 -5.21 -19.87
CA ALA A 229 -8.33 -4.77 -20.01
C ALA A 229 -9.24 -5.20 -18.84
N SER A 230 -9.06 -6.42 -18.32
CA SER A 230 -9.85 -6.96 -17.21
C SER A 230 -9.66 -6.16 -15.91
N GLU A 231 -8.42 -5.93 -15.53
CA GLU A 231 -8.02 -5.21 -14.33
C GLU A 231 -8.39 -3.72 -14.45
N ALA A 232 -8.16 -3.13 -15.63
CA ALA A 232 -8.61 -1.78 -15.95
C ALA A 232 -10.12 -1.63 -15.79
N ARG A 233 -10.92 -2.57 -16.34
CA ARG A 233 -12.38 -2.56 -16.25
C ARG A 233 -12.81 -2.59 -14.79
N PHE A 234 -12.28 -3.54 -14.03
CA PHE A 234 -12.63 -3.71 -12.62
C PHE A 234 -12.46 -2.42 -11.79
N ILE A 235 -11.28 -1.79 -11.89
CA ILE A 235 -10.98 -0.60 -11.09
C ILE A 235 -11.76 0.62 -11.59
N SER A 236 -11.84 0.81 -12.90
CA SER A 236 -12.58 1.94 -13.47
C SER A 236 -14.09 1.85 -13.23
N GLU A 237 -14.63 0.63 -13.16
CA GLU A 237 -16.02 0.38 -12.82
C GLU A 237 -16.34 0.75 -11.36
N ASP A 238 -15.49 0.37 -10.39
CA ASP A 238 -15.61 0.81 -8.98
C ASP A 238 -15.52 2.34 -8.84
N LEU A 239 -14.65 2.98 -9.62
CA LEU A 239 -14.52 4.44 -9.63
C LEU A 239 -15.79 5.15 -10.16
N VAL A 240 -16.41 4.62 -11.23
CA VAL A 240 -17.68 5.15 -11.75
C VAL A 240 -18.83 4.86 -10.79
N ALA A 241 -18.84 3.71 -10.11
CA ALA A 241 -19.88 3.38 -9.14
C ALA A 241 -19.96 4.39 -7.99
N ARG A 242 -18.81 4.88 -7.53
CA ARG A 242 -18.69 5.81 -6.40
C ARG A 242 -18.84 7.28 -6.80
N GLU A 243 -18.20 7.66 -7.92
CA GLU A 243 -18.25 9.03 -8.44
C GLU A 243 -18.79 9.06 -9.88
N PRO A 244 -20.09 8.74 -10.09
CA PRO A 244 -20.70 8.72 -11.43
C PRO A 244 -20.63 10.05 -12.17
N TRP A 245 -20.49 11.17 -11.43
CA TRP A 245 -20.42 12.52 -11.97
C TRP A 245 -19.03 12.89 -12.50
N GLU A 246 -17.99 12.13 -12.15
CA GLU A 246 -16.62 12.41 -12.59
C GLU A 246 -16.39 11.87 -14.01
N ARG A 247 -16.26 12.80 -14.97
CA ARG A 247 -16.13 12.45 -16.40
C ARG A 247 -14.87 11.64 -16.68
N ALA A 248 -13.80 11.87 -15.92
CA ALA A 248 -12.56 11.12 -16.08
C ALA A 248 -12.77 9.63 -15.77
N ASN A 249 -13.59 9.28 -14.77
CA ASN A 249 -13.86 7.89 -14.40
C ASN A 249 -14.70 7.19 -15.48
N VAL A 250 -15.71 7.88 -16.01
CA VAL A 250 -16.52 7.37 -17.13
C VAL A 250 -15.66 7.10 -18.37
N GLU A 251 -14.71 7.98 -18.68
CA GLU A 251 -13.78 7.80 -19.80
C GLU A 251 -12.81 6.62 -19.57
N ARG A 252 -12.31 6.42 -18.35
CA ARG A 252 -11.50 5.23 -18.01
C ARG A 252 -12.28 3.94 -18.23
N PHE A 253 -13.52 3.90 -17.76
CA PHE A 253 -14.38 2.73 -17.91
C PHE A 253 -14.69 2.44 -19.39
N ARG A 254 -15.00 3.48 -20.19
CA ARG A 254 -15.13 3.35 -21.65
C ARG A 254 -13.89 2.73 -22.28
N ARG A 255 -12.70 3.27 -22.00
CA ARG A 255 -11.44 2.76 -22.57
C ARG A 255 -11.15 1.32 -22.17
N ALA A 256 -11.47 0.95 -20.93
CA ALA A 256 -11.31 -0.43 -20.48
C ALA A 256 -12.23 -1.40 -21.24
N LEU A 257 -13.49 -1.02 -21.48
CA LEU A 257 -14.45 -1.80 -22.28
C LEU A 257 -14.02 -1.90 -23.76
N GLU A 258 -13.53 -0.79 -24.34
CA GLU A 258 -12.96 -0.78 -25.68
C GLU A 258 -11.76 -1.73 -25.81
N LEU A 259 -10.84 -1.72 -24.82
CA LEU A 259 -9.70 -2.65 -24.77
C LEU A 259 -10.14 -4.11 -24.64
N LEU A 260 -11.25 -4.37 -23.95
CA LEU A 260 -11.84 -5.71 -23.83
C LEU A 260 -12.52 -6.17 -25.14
N GLY A 261 -12.74 -5.26 -26.08
CA GLY A 261 -13.41 -5.53 -27.35
C GLY A 261 -14.94 -5.52 -27.26
N GLU A 262 -15.50 -4.83 -26.26
CA GLU A 262 -16.95 -4.70 -26.10
C GLU A 262 -17.55 -3.90 -27.27
N PRO A 263 -18.61 -4.40 -27.93
CA PRO A 263 -19.14 -3.80 -29.15
C PRO A 263 -19.92 -2.50 -28.93
N ASP A 264 -20.47 -2.31 -27.73
CA ASP A 264 -21.21 -1.10 -27.33
C ASP A 264 -20.83 -0.63 -25.91
N PRO A 265 -19.64 -0.02 -25.74
CA PRO A 265 -19.18 0.49 -24.44
C PRO A 265 -20.12 1.55 -23.85
N ASP A 266 -20.65 2.45 -24.68
CA ASP A 266 -21.53 3.53 -24.24
C ASP A 266 -22.90 3.00 -23.78
N GLY A 267 -23.42 1.94 -24.41
CA GLY A 267 -24.60 1.22 -23.96
C GLY A 267 -24.44 0.63 -22.56
N ILE A 268 -23.32 -0.08 -22.33
CA ILE A 268 -22.99 -0.67 -21.01
C ILE A 268 -22.87 0.43 -19.95
N ILE A 269 -22.16 1.53 -20.25
CA ILE A 269 -22.03 2.67 -19.34
C ILE A 269 -23.40 3.26 -19.01
N ALA A 270 -24.26 3.46 -20.00
CA ALA A 270 -25.60 4.01 -19.80
C ALA A 270 -26.47 3.09 -18.93
N GLU A 271 -26.39 1.78 -19.13
CA GLU A 271 -27.11 0.76 -18.34
C GLU A 271 -26.66 0.74 -16.87
N ARG A 272 -25.35 0.86 -16.62
CA ARG A 272 -24.81 0.94 -15.25
C ARG A 272 -25.21 2.24 -14.55
N LEU A 273 -25.17 3.37 -15.26
CA LEU A 273 -25.56 4.68 -14.71
C LEU A 273 -27.08 4.84 -14.54
N SER A 274 -27.90 4.13 -15.31
CA SER A 274 -29.36 4.13 -15.19
C SER A 274 -29.86 3.25 -14.03
N GLY A 275 -29.00 2.37 -13.49
CA GLY A 275 -29.35 1.43 -12.43
C GLY A 275 -30.11 0.19 -12.91
N GLU A 276 -30.19 -0.04 -14.23
CA GLU A 276 -30.82 -1.24 -14.82
C GLU A 276 -29.97 -2.50 -14.55
N THR A 277 -28.64 -2.35 -14.56
CA THR A 277 -27.70 -3.27 -13.91
C THR A 277 -26.88 -2.50 -12.88
N PRO A 278 -27.32 -2.45 -11.61
CA PRO A 278 -26.57 -1.77 -10.55
C PRO A 278 -25.16 -2.35 -10.43
N PHE A 279 -24.20 -1.53 -9.99
CA PHE A 279 -22.87 -1.99 -9.59
C PHE A 279 -23.03 -2.98 -8.41
N THR A 280 -23.18 -4.28 -8.71
CA THR A 280 -23.32 -5.31 -7.67
C THR A 280 -21.96 -5.87 -7.28
N SER A 281 -21.73 -6.03 -5.97
CA SER A 281 -20.49 -6.55 -5.40
C SER A 281 -20.14 -8.00 -5.82
N THR A 282 -21.01 -8.66 -6.57
CA THR A 282 -20.87 -10.05 -7.03
C THR A 282 -19.95 -10.19 -8.24
N GLU A 283 -19.96 -9.23 -9.17
CA GLU A 283 -18.95 -9.17 -10.26
C GLU A 283 -17.56 -8.78 -9.72
N LEU A 284 -17.54 -8.03 -8.60
CA LEU A 284 -16.33 -7.64 -7.87
C LEU A 284 -15.57 -8.83 -7.24
N LEU A 285 -16.27 -9.94 -6.93
CA LEU A 285 -15.68 -11.14 -6.32
C LEU A 285 -15.34 -12.22 -7.37
N GLY A 286 -16.08 -12.27 -8.48
CA GLY A 286 -15.90 -13.25 -9.55
C GLY A 286 -14.61 -13.09 -10.36
N GLY A 287 -14.09 -11.86 -10.50
CA GLY A 287 -12.82 -11.60 -11.18
C GLY A 287 -11.58 -12.03 -10.39
N LEU A 288 -11.67 -12.09 -9.05
CA LEU A 288 -10.54 -12.44 -8.17
C LEU A 288 -10.28 -13.96 -8.10
N LEU A 289 -11.27 -14.76 -8.48
CA LEU A 289 -11.20 -16.21 -8.55
C LEU A 289 -11.49 -16.59 -9.99
N GLY A 290 -10.46 -16.67 -10.83
CA GLY A 290 -10.60 -17.08 -12.22
C GLY A 290 -11.33 -18.41 -12.38
N SER A 291 -12.66 -18.35 -12.52
CA SER A 291 -13.49 -19.43 -13.00
C SER A 291 -13.69 -19.18 -14.50
N ALA A 292 -12.74 -19.69 -15.27
CA ALA A 292 -12.95 -19.94 -16.69
C ALA A 292 -13.98 -21.07 -16.84
N GLU A 293 -15.27 -20.73 -16.72
CA GLU A 293 -16.30 -21.51 -17.40
C GLU A 293 -16.41 -20.96 -18.81
N GLN A 294 -15.78 -21.69 -19.74
CA GLN A 294 -15.96 -21.48 -21.17
C GLN A 294 -17.43 -21.68 -21.53
N PRO A 295 -18.07 -20.76 -22.27
CA PRO A 295 -19.34 -21.06 -22.90
C PRO A 295 -19.09 -22.04 -24.05
N GLU A 296 -19.64 -23.26 -23.94
CA GLU A 296 -19.70 -24.20 -25.05
C GLU A 296 -20.48 -23.57 -26.21
N ALA A 297 -19.75 -23.26 -27.28
CA ALA A 297 -20.30 -22.83 -28.55
C ALA A 297 -20.91 -24.05 -29.26
N GLU A 298 -22.23 -24.20 -29.20
CA GLU A 298 -22.95 -25.08 -30.13
C GLU A 298 -23.12 -24.37 -31.47
N THR A 299 -22.30 -24.74 -32.45
CA THR A 299 -22.55 -24.48 -33.87
C THR A 299 -23.12 -25.72 -34.54
N ASP A 300 -24.41 -25.65 -34.81
CA ASP A 300 -25.15 -26.04 -36.02
C ASP A 300 -24.68 -27.26 -36.85
N ALA A 301 -25.56 -28.27 -36.93
CA ALA A 301 -25.60 -29.22 -38.03
C ALA A 301 -27.03 -29.74 -38.24
N ALA A 302 -27.74 -29.13 -39.19
CA ALA A 302 -28.95 -29.69 -39.78
C ALA A 302 -28.62 -30.88 -40.70
N THR A 303 -29.26 -32.05 -40.50
CA THR A 303 -29.82 -32.85 -41.62
C THR A 303 -30.81 -33.92 -41.16
N GLU A 304 -31.93 -33.90 -41.88
CA GLU A 304 -33.12 -34.76 -41.96
C GLU A 304 -32.92 -36.28 -41.76
N THR A 305 -33.88 -36.97 -41.09
CA THR A 305 -34.93 -37.81 -41.71
C THR A 305 -35.59 -38.82 -40.73
N ASN A 306 -36.90 -39.02 -40.97
CA ASN A 306 -37.75 -40.20 -40.69
C ASN A 306 -38.46 -40.40 -39.34
N SER A 307 -39.76 -40.03 -39.36
CA SER A 307 -40.96 -40.87 -39.20
C SER A 307 -40.98 -41.98 -38.13
N ASP A 308 -41.90 -41.93 -37.16
CA ASP A 308 -43.22 -42.57 -37.23
C ASP A 308 -43.98 -42.55 -35.87
N GLU A 309 -45.31 -42.42 -35.97
CA GLU A 309 -46.38 -42.87 -35.05
C GLU A 309 -46.45 -42.28 -33.61
N ALA A 310 -47.59 -42.11 -32.94
CA ALA A 310 -49.02 -41.98 -33.20
C ALA A 310 -49.65 -41.74 -31.80
N ASP A 311 -50.86 -41.17 -31.76
CA ASP A 311 -51.83 -41.19 -30.64
C ASP A 311 -51.66 -40.21 -29.45
N ILE A 312 -52.68 -39.53 -28.89
CA ILE A 312 -54.10 -39.24 -29.20
C ILE A 312 -54.62 -38.31 -28.04
N LEU A 313 -55.63 -37.46 -28.29
CA LEU A 313 -56.58 -36.78 -27.33
C LEU A 313 -56.03 -35.67 -26.38
N GLU A 314 -56.68 -34.54 -26.06
CA GLU A 314 -58.01 -33.95 -26.35
C GLU A 314 -58.04 -32.48 -25.86
N ILE A 315 -58.46 -31.55 -26.73
CA ILE A 315 -59.33 -30.34 -26.55
C ILE A 315 -59.03 -29.32 -25.41
N LEU A 316 -58.72 -28.05 -25.77
CA LEU A 316 -59.57 -26.85 -25.58
C LEU A 316 -58.88 -25.54 -26.05
N GLU A 317 -59.16 -25.25 -27.32
CA GLU A 317 -59.46 -23.99 -28.02
C GLU A 317 -59.63 -22.64 -27.26
N LEU A 318 -59.31 -21.56 -28.01
CA LEU A 318 -59.66 -20.13 -27.90
C LEU A 318 -58.67 -19.23 -27.10
N GLU A 319 -58.20 -18.07 -27.55
CA GLU A 319 -58.44 -17.28 -28.77
C GLU A 319 -57.35 -16.19 -28.88
N GLU A 320 -56.88 -15.94 -30.10
CA GLU A 320 -56.00 -14.82 -30.48
C GLU A 320 -56.67 -13.44 -30.29
N LYS A 321 -55.87 -12.39 -30.09
CA LYS A 321 -55.92 -11.17 -30.94
C LYS A 321 -54.75 -10.19 -30.77
N LYS A 322 -53.84 -10.30 -31.73
CA LYS A 322 -53.04 -9.29 -32.48
C LYS A 322 -53.13 -7.80 -32.12
N GLN A 323 -51.93 -7.20 -31.97
CA GLN A 323 -51.58 -5.82 -32.33
C GLN A 323 -51.89 -5.50 -33.81
N PRO A 324 -51.82 -4.21 -34.21
CA PRO A 324 -50.77 -3.90 -35.19
C PRO A 324 -50.05 -2.55 -34.98
N SER A 325 -48.80 -2.54 -35.44
CA SER A 325 -47.89 -1.40 -35.58
C SER A 325 -48.26 -0.47 -36.75
N ALA A 326 -47.81 0.80 -36.72
CA ALA A 326 -47.03 1.45 -37.79
C ALA A 326 -46.85 2.97 -37.55
N ALA A 327 -45.66 3.49 -37.87
CA ALA A 327 -45.30 4.91 -37.99
C ALA A 327 -44.68 5.18 -39.39
N PRO A 328 -44.13 6.38 -39.71
CA PRO A 328 -44.69 7.73 -39.90
C PRO A 328 -44.49 8.22 -41.38
N PRO A 329 -44.61 9.53 -41.76
CA PRO A 329 -43.42 10.43 -41.70
C PRO A 329 -43.61 11.99 -41.71
N SER A 330 -42.53 12.67 -41.27
CA SER A 330 -41.90 13.92 -41.79
C SER A 330 -42.22 15.36 -41.28
N LYS A 331 -41.18 15.95 -40.66
CA LYS A 331 -40.46 17.25 -40.86
C LYS A 331 -41.06 18.64 -40.49
N ARG A 332 -40.31 19.26 -39.54
CA ARG A 332 -39.85 20.68 -39.38
C ARG A 332 -40.87 21.79 -39.06
N ALA A 333 -40.70 22.46 -37.91
CA ALA A 333 -40.01 23.77 -37.75
C ALA A 333 -40.16 24.33 -36.31
N ARG A 334 -39.18 25.13 -35.88
CA ARG A 334 -39.16 25.95 -34.65
C ARG A 334 -40.27 27.00 -34.65
N ASP A 335 -40.87 27.29 -33.50
CA ASP A 335 -40.71 28.58 -32.82
C ASP A 335 -41.47 28.64 -31.48
N GLU A 336 -40.98 29.58 -30.67
CA GLU A 336 -41.24 29.91 -29.28
C GLU A 336 -42.70 30.31 -28.97
N GLN A 337 -43.19 29.99 -27.76
CA GLN A 337 -43.61 30.97 -26.73
C GLN A 337 -44.60 30.40 -25.69
N LYS A 338 -44.16 30.52 -24.43
CA LYS A 338 -44.89 30.99 -23.23
C LYS A 338 -46.37 30.62 -23.08
N GLN A 339 -46.65 29.72 -22.13
CA GLN A 339 -47.59 29.98 -21.02
C GLN A 339 -47.60 28.80 -20.05
N PHE A 340 -47.17 29.03 -18.80
CA PHE A 340 -47.97 28.81 -17.60
C PHE A 340 -47.21 29.35 -16.38
N GLU A 341 -47.88 30.25 -15.66
CA GLU A 341 -47.41 30.91 -14.44
C GLU A 341 -47.80 30.09 -13.20
N LEU A 342 -46.81 29.93 -12.30
CA LEU A 342 -46.81 30.05 -10.83
C LEU A 342 -47.96 29.45 -9.97
N SER A 343 -47.55 28.57 -9.04
CA SER A 343 -47.88 28.73 -7.60
C SER A 343 -46.76 28.09 -6.76
N ALA A 344 -45.94 28.87 -6.06
CA ALA A 344 -46.08 29.24 -4.64
C ALA A 344 -45.40 28.23 -3.69
N ASN A 345 -44.06 28.38 -3.54
CA ASN A 345 -43.25 28.16 -2.32
C ASN A 345 -41.76 28.04 -2.69
N ALA A 346 -41.15 29.13 -3.16
CA ALA A 346 -39.69 29.24 -3.25
C ALA A 346 -39.21 30.11 -2.09
N ILE A 347 -38.35 29.54 -1.25
CA ILE A 347 -37.67 30.21 -0.13
C ILE A 347 -36.56 31.08 -0.72
N ASP A 348 -36.52 32.34 -0.29
CA ASP A 348 -35.55 33.35 -0.68
C ASP A 348 -34.20 33.09 0.01
N LEU A 349 -33.17 32.80 -0.79
CA LEU A 349 -31.82 32.44 -0.32
C LEU A 349 -30.92 33.65 -0.06
N ASP A 350 -31.37 34.88 -0.34
CA ASP A 350 -30.59 36.10 -0.07
C ASP A 350 -30.82 36.67 1.34
N ALA A 351 -31.62 36.00 2.18
CA ALA A 351 -31.89 36.41 3.56
C ALA A 351 -31.11 35.60 4.63
N ILE A 352 -30.25 34.65 4.25
CA ILE A 352 -29.55 33.75 5.20
C ILE A 352 -28.01 33.96 5.23
N LEU A 353 -27.41 34.69 4.28
CA LEU A 353 -25.96 34.87 4.19
C LEU A 353 -25.51 36.34 4.22
N GLY A 354 -26.14 37.13 5.07
CA GLY A 354 -25.87 38.57 5.17
C GLY A 354 -25.81 39.09 6.58
N ASP A 355 -25.06 38.45 7.47
CA ASP A 355 -24.53 39.15 8.65
C ASP A 355 -23.35 38.40 9.28
N MET A 356 -22.36 39.16 9.75
CA MET A 356 -21.13 38.76 10.48
C MET A 356 -19.82 38.57 9.69
N GLU A 357 -19.45 39.59 8.90
CA GLU A 357 -18.04 40.02 8.80
C GLU A 357 -17.85 41.29 9.65
N ASP A 358 -17.35 41.13 10.88
CA ASP A 358 -16.47 42.10 11.57
C ASP A 358 -16.16 41.64 13.01
N ALA A 359 -15.02 40.96 13.22
CA ALA A 359 -14.36 40.86 14.53
C ALA A 359 -12.85 40.52 14.40
N PRO A 360 -11.96 41.15 15.20
CA PRO A 360 -10.49 41.02 15.08
C PRO A 360 -9.92 39.76 15.78
N PRO A 361 -8.66 39.35 15.48
CA PRO A 361 -8.15 38.03 15.83
C PRO A 361 -7.57 37.93 17.25
N PRO A 362 -7.63 36.76 17.93
CA PRO A 362 -6.90 36.53 19.17
C PRO A 362 -5.50 35.93 18.93
N ALA A 363 -4.56 36.32 19.82
CA ALA A 363 -3.15 35.91 19.86
C ALA A 363 -2.96 34.57 20.63
N PRO A 364 -1.78 33.92 20.55
CA PRO A 364 -1.62 32.51 20.90
C PRO A 364 -1.45 32.29 22.40
N SER A 365 -2.14 31.27 22.94
CA SER A 365 -1.94 30.80 24.31
C SER A 365 -0.83 29.74 24.36
N LYS A 366 0.18 29.99 25.20
CA LYS A 366 1.13 28.98 25.66
C LYS A 366 0.51 28.26 26.85
N ALA A 367 0.46 26.93 26.81
CA ALA A 367 0.26 26.10 27.99
C ALA A 367 1.27 24.96 27.97
N HIS A 368 2.24 25.05 28.89
CA HIS A 368 3.02 23.92 29.36
C HIS A 368 2.10 22.98 30.13
N ALA A 369 2.17 21.68 29.84
CA ALA A 369 1.82 20.64 30.79
C ALA A 369 2.93 19.59 30.77
N ALA A 370 3.66 19.53 31.88
CA ALA A 370 4.59 18.45 32.18
C ALA A 370 3.77 17.20 32.52
N SER A 371 4.03 16.10 31.82
CA SER A 371 3.62 14.76 32.22
C SER A 371 4.81 14.08 32.88
N GLU A 372 4.62 13.65 34.12
CA GLU A 372 5.57 12.85 34.90
C GLU A 372 5.66 11.44 34.31
N ASP A 373 6.88 11.00 33.99
CA ASP A 373 7.18 9.64 33.55
C ASP A 373 7.07 8.66 34.72
N VAL A 374 6.30 7.59 34.53
CA VAL A 374 6.33 6.38 35.36
C VAL A 374 7.05 5.31 34.57
N GLU A 375 8.37 5.20 34.79
CA GLU A 375 9.20 4.14 34.24
C GLU A 375 8.90 2.82 34.97
N VAL A 376 8.43 1.82 34.23
CA VAL A 376 8.27 0.43 34.72
C VAL A 376 9.44 -0.39 34.16
N ASP A 377 10.35 -0.78 35.06
CA ASP A 377 11.52 -1.60 34.78
C ASP A 377 11.13 -3.06 34.50
N LEU A 378 11.27 -3.49 33.25
CA LEU A 378 10.93 -4.84 32.76
C LEU A 378 12.11 -5.83 32.82
N SER A 379 13.18 -5.54 33.57
CA SER A 379 14.36 -6.41 33.66
C SER A 379 14.19 -7.69 34.51
N ILE A 380 12.96 -8.04 34.95
CA ILE A 380 12.72 -9.14 35.91
C ILE A 380 11.96 -10.35 35.32
N VAL A 381 11.60 -10.40 34.02
CA VAL A 381 10.80 -11.52 33.48
C VAL A 381 11.37 -12.22 32.23
N LEU A 382 12.69 -12.19 32.01
CA LEU A 382 13.33 -12.93 30.90
C LEU A 382 14.51 -13.80 31.36
N ASP A 383 14.28 -14.65 32.37
CA ASP A 383 15.30 -15.61 32.84
C ASP A 383 14.95 -17.10 32.62
N ASP A 384 13.93 -17.42 31.81
CA ASP A 384 13.45 -18.81 31.64
C ASP A 384 13.31 -19.30 30.19
N ILE A 385 14.22 -18.90 29.28
CA ILE A 385 14.31 -19.54 27.95
C ILE A 385 15.73 -20.06 27.70
N LYS A 386 15.92 -21.35 28.00
CA LYS A 386 17.12 -22.14 27.65
C LYS A 386 17.13 -22.48 26.14
N PRO A 387 18.26 -22.31 25.44
CA PRO A 387 18.40 -22.73 24.04
C PRO A 387 18.83 -24.21 23.97
N GLY A 388 18.09 -25.02 23.22
CA GLY A 388 18.50 -26.39 22.95
C GLY A 388 17.53 -27.17 22.06
N ALA A 389 17.92 -27.35 20.79
CA ALA A 389 17.94 -28.61 20.06
C ALA A 389 17.77 -28.38 18.55
N THR A 390 18.87 -28.59 17.83
CA THR A 390 18.99 -28.72 16.38
C THR A 390 18.11 -29.85 15.82
N ALA A 391 17.34 -29.57 14.78
CA ALA A 391 16.67 -30.57 13.95
C ALA A 391 17.41 -30.78 12.60
N PRO A 392 17.39 -31.98 12.00
CA PRO A 392 18.18 -32.33 10.81
C PRO A 392 17.49 -31.94 9.48
N PRO A 393 18.22 -31.86 8.36
CA PRO A 393 17.67 -31.46 7.07
C PRO A 393 16.89 -32.61 6.39
N PRO A 394 15.86 -32.32 5.56
CA PRO A 394 15.13 -33.34 4.81
C PRO A 394 15.90 -33.82 3.55
N PRO A 395 15.60 -35.04 3.05
CA PRO A 395 16.40 -35.72 2.02
C PRO A 395 16.10 -35.24 0.60
N ALA A 396 17.13 -35.28 -0.24
CA ALA A 396 17.11 -34.93 -1.66
C ALA A 396 16.17 -35.83 -2.49
N ALA A 397 15.24 -35.21 -3.21
CA ALA A 397 14.43 -35.86 -4.23
C ALA A 397 15.12 -35.77 -5.61
N LYS A 398 15.03 -36.89 -6.35
CA LYS A 398 15.73 -37.16 -7.60
C LYS A 398 15.18 -36.34 -8.77
N ALA A 399 16.07 -35.83 -9.61
CA ALA A 399 15.76 -35.18 -10.87
C ALA A 399 15.43 -36.21 -11.98
N GLN A 400 14.40 -35.90 -12.79
CA GLN A 400 14.32 -36.30 -14.20
C GLN A 400 13.62 -35.21 -15.03
N PRO A 401 13.99 -35.01 -16.31
CA PRO A 401 13.70 -33.77 -17.05
C PRO A 401 12.62 -33.94 -18.14
N ALA A 402 11.86 -32.88 -18.42
CA ALA A 402 11.51 -32.41 -19.78
C ALA A 402 10.54 -31.20 -19.78
N ALA A 403 11.04 -30.08 -20.32
CA ALA A 403 10.40 -29.10 -21.22
C ALA A 403 8.95 -28.61 -21.01
N ALA A 404 8.82 -27.36 -20.58
CA ALA A 404 7.87 -26.34 -21.07
C ALA A 404 8.38 -24.94 -20.64
N GLU A 405 7.96 -23.88 -21.35
CA GLU A 405 8.48 -22.49 -21.43
C GLU A 405 8.78 -21.74 -20.11
N PRO A 406 9.61 -20.66 -20.13
CA PRO A 406 10.06 -19.98 -18.92
C PRO A 406 8.94 -19.11 -18.34
N ALA A 407 8.05 -19.72 -17.57
CA ALA A 407 7.32 -19.00 -16.54
C ALA A 407 8.33 -18.58 -15.47
N ASP A 408 8.39 -17.28 -15.24
CA ASP A 408 9.25 -16.63 -14.25
C ASP A 408 9.08 -17.27 -12.87
N LEU A 409 10.12 -17.95 -12.40
CA LEU A 409 10.12 -18.67 -11.13
C LEU A 409 9.90 -17.71 -9.96
N ASP A 410 10.33 -16.46 -10.07
CA ASP A 410 10.14 -15.45 -9.04
C ASP A 410 8.68 -14.99 -8.94
N SER A 411 7.97 -14.88 -10.06
CA SER A 411 6.51 -14.70 -10.06
C SER A 411 5.80 -15.89 -9.40
N VAL A 412 6.26 -17.13 -9.61
CA VAL A 412 5.68 -18.31 -8.96
C VAL A 412 5.94 -18.31 -7.45
N PHE A 413 7.15 -17.93 -6.99
CA PHE A 413 7.47 -17.83 -5.56
C PHE A 413 6.80 -16.62 -4.88
N GLY A 414 6.68 -15.49 -5.57
CA GLY A 414 5.94 -14.31 -5.11
C GLY A 414 4.46 -14.64 -4.92
N ASN A 415 3.84 -15.26 -5.92
CA ASN A 415 2.47 -15.76 -5.82
C ASN A 415 2.31 -16.82 -4.71
N LEU A 416 3.29 -17.71 -4.52
CA LEU A 416 3.23 -18.71 -3.44
C LEU A 416 3.33 -18.06 -2.05
N ARG A 417 4.15 -17.00 -1.92
CA ARG A 417 4.35 -16.25 -0.67
C ARG A 417 3.15 -15.38 -0.34
N GLU A 418 2.56 -14.74 -1.33
CA GLU A 418 1.34 -13.93 -1.20
C GLU A 418 0.10 -14.80 -0.94
N GLN A 419 -0.02 -15.94 -1.62
CA GLN A 419 -1.04 -16.93 -1.30
C GLN A 419 -0.82 -17.52 0.09
N ALA A 420 0.43 -17.73 0.53
CA ALA A 420 0.74 -18.21 1.88
C ALA A 420 0.42 -17.17 2.96
N SER A 421 0.65 -15.87 2.73
CA SER A 421 0.30 -14.81 3.70
C SER A 421 -1.22 -14.59 3.78
N LYS A 422 -1.92 -14.56 2.64
CA LYS A 422 -3.39 -14.47 2.57
C LYS A 422 -4.07 -15.71 3.17
N ARG A 423 -3.52 -16.91 2.95
CA ARG A 423 -3.99 -18.16 3.58
C ARG A 423 -3.65 -18.19 5.06
N ALA A 424 -2.44 -17.81 5.49
CA ALA A 424 -2.07 -17.80 6.91
C ALA A 424 -2.93 -16.83 7.71
N GLY A 425 -3.14 -15.60 7.24
CA GLY A 425 -4.00 -14.62 7.91
C GLY A 425 -5.49 -15.04 7.95
N GLY A 426 -6.00 -15.64 6.88
CA GLY A 426 -7.37 -16.17 6.83
C GLY A 426 -7.57 -17.42 7.70
N GLU A 427 -6.65 -18.39 7.62
CA GLU A 427 -6.67 -19.60 8.41
C GLU A 427 -6.49 -19.31 9.90
N ASP A 428 -5.66 -18.34 10.27
CA ASP A 428 -5.46 -17.95 11.66
C ASP A 428 -6.71 -17.23 12.23
N ALA A 429 -7.35 -16.37 11.44
CA ALA A 429 -8.63 -15.77 11.83
C ALA A 429 -9.75 -16.82 11.98
N GLU A 430 -9.82 -17.82 11.09
CA GLU A 430 -10.76 -18.93 11.21
C GLU A 430 -10.48 -19.83 12.44
N LYS A 431 -9.20 -20.06 12.77
CA LYS A 431 -8.81 -20.78 13.99
C LYS A 431 -9.26 -20.03 15.24
N GLU A 432 -9.02 -18.72 15.29
CA GLU A 432 -9.47 -17.87 16.41
C GLU A 432 -11.00 -17.82 16.50
N TYR A 433 -11.71 -17.79 15.36
CA TYR A 433 -13.17 -17.88 15.35
C TYR A 433 -13.68 -19.21 15.93
N LYS A 434 -13.12 -20.35 15.46
CA LYS A 434 -13.45 -21.69 15.99
C LYS A 434 -13.13 -21.79 17.48
N ARG A 435 -12.01 -21.21 17.92
CA ARG A 435 -11.62 -21.11 19.33
C ARG A 435 -12.64 -20.31 20.13
N GLY A 436 -13.07 -19.15 19.63
CA GLY A 436 -14.10 -18.32 20.25
C GLY A 436 -15.42 -19.08 20.46
N LEU A 437 -15.88 -19.81 19.44
CA LEU A 437 -17.08 -20.66 19.56
C LEU A 437 -16.91 -21.79 20.58
N ALA A 438 -15.73 -22.42 20.64
CA ALA A 438 -15.44 -23.46 21.62
C ALA A 438 -15.38 -22.91 23.06
N LEU A 439 -14.84 -21.70 23.26
CA LEU A 439 -14.83 -21.02 24.56
C LEU A 439 -16.25 -20.63 24.99
N ARG A 440 -17.08 -20.15 24.05
CA ARG A 440 -18.50 -19.90 24.29
C ARG A 440 -19.23 -21.15 24.75
N ALA A 441 -19.00 -22.29 24.10
CA ALA A 441 -19.61 -23.58 24.47
C ALA A 441 -19.18 -24.06 25.87
N LYS A 442 -17.99 -23.66 26.34
CA LYS A 442 -17.48 -23.93 27.69
C LYS A 442 -17.94 -22.91 28.74
N GLY A 443 -18.62 -21.85 28.33
CA GLY A 443 -19.07 -20.75 29.20
C GLY A 443 -17.98 -19.72 29.54
N ASP A 444 -16.80 -19.80 28.93
CA ASP A 444 -15.76 -18.77 29.05
C ASP A 444 -16.07 -17.61 28.09
N ILE A 445 -16.88 -16.67 28.56
CA ILE A 445 -17.34 -15.55 27.73
C ILE A 445 -16.24 -14.51 27.52
N ASP A 446 -15.39 -14.26 28.51
CA ASP A 446 -14.31 -13.28 28.38
C ASP A 446 -13.23 -13.78 27.41
N GLY A 447 -12.86 -15.06 27.49
CA GLY A 447 -11.99 -15.68 26.49
C GLY A 447 -12.62 -15.78 25.11
N CYS A 448 -13.95 -15.99 25.04
CA CYS A 448 -14.69 -15.99 23.78
C CYS A 448 -14.62 -14.62 23.08
N ILE A 449 -14.91 -13.53 23.81
CA ILE A 449 -14.87 -12.18 23.26
C ILE A 449 -13.47 -11.87 22.71
N SER A 450 -12.41 -12.14 23.49
CA SER A 450 -11.03 -11.90 23.03
C SER A 450 -10.66 -12.68 21.76
N ALA A 451 -11.06 -13.95 21.65
CA ALA A 451 -10.82 -14.74 20.45
C ALA A 451 -11.64 -14.24 19.24
N LEU A 452 -12.89 -13.82 19.45
CA LEU A 452 -13.73 -13.24 18.41
C LEU A 452 -13.25 -11.86 17.95
N GLU A 453 -12.70 -11.04 18.86
CA GLU A 453 -12.08 -9.74 18.53
C GLU A 453 -10.89 -9.93 17.60
N ASN A 454 -10.03 -10.91 17.87
CA ASN A 454 -8.92 -11.27 16.98
C ASN A 454 -9.43 -11.75 15.61
N ALA A 455 -10.45 -12.60 15.59
CA ALA A 455 -11.07 -13.05 14.34
C ALA A 455 -11.74 -11.91 13.55
N SER A 456 -12.27 -10.88 14.23
CA SER A 456 -12.94 -9.73 13.60
C SER A 456 -12.02 -8.84 12.75
N ARG A 457 -10.70 -8.99 12.92
CA ARG A 457 -9.70 -8.30 12.08
C ARG A 457 -9.80 -8.75 10.62
N SER A 458 -10.15 -10.01 10.38
CA SER A 458 -10.40 -10.53 9.03
C SER A 458 -11.70 -9.93 8.45
N PRO A 459 -11.64 -9.27 7.27
CA PRO A 459 -12.83 -8.66 6.65
C PRO A 459 -14.00 -9.64 6.45
N LYS A 460 -13.70 -10.89 6.08
CA LYS A 460 -14.72 -11.94 5.84
C LYS A 460 -15.51 -12.33 7.10
N LEU A 461 -14.87 -12.24 8.28
CA LEU A 461 -15.47 -12.64 9.55
C LEU A 461 -16.00 -11.46 10.35
N ARG A 462 -15.65 -10.21 9.97
CA ARG A 462 -15.91 -8.99 10.73
C ARG A 462 -17.39 -8.82 11.10
N PHE A 463 -18.31 -9.02 10.15
CA PHE A 463 -19.75 -8.97 10.43
C PHE A 463 -20.15 -10.02 11.48
N SER A 464 -19.88 -11.29 11.19
CA SER A 464 -20.32 -12.42 12.03
C SER A 464 -19.76 -12.39 13.45
N THR A 465 -18.50 -11.98 13.60
CA THR A 465 -17.80 -11.89 14.88
C THR A 465 -18.29 -10.70 15.69
N SER A 466 -18.39 -9.51 15.09
CA SER A 466 -18.86 -8.29 15.75
C SER A 466 -20.30 -8.46 16.22
N TRP A 467 -21.16 -9.05 15.38
CA TRP A 467 -22.55 -9.32 15.73
C TRP A 467 -22.68 -10.35 16.87
N LEU A 468 -21.83 -11.38 16.88
CA LEU A 468 -21.82 -12.36 17.97
C LEU A 468 -21.31 -11.74 19.28
N ILE A 469 -20.28 -10.90 19.23
CA ILE A 469 -19.76 -10.16 20.41
C ILE A 469 -20.84 -9.24 20.97
N ALA A 470 -21.56 -8.50 20.12
CA ALA A 470 -22.67 -7.66 20.54
C ALA A 470 -23.73 -8.45 21.34
N ARG A 471 -24.12 -9.63 20.84
CA ARG A 471 -25.07 -10.51 21.54
C ARG A 471 -24.54 -11.00 22.89
N LEU A 472 -23.25 -11.33 22.99
CA LEU A 472 -22.61 -11.71 24.25
C LEU A 472 -22.61 -10.57 25.27
N TYR A 473 -22.41 -9.32 24.85
CA TYR A 473 -22.55 -8.15 25.72
C TYR A 473 -24.00 -7.91 26.12
N ARG A 474 -24.96 -8.09 25.20
CA ARG A 474 -26.39 -7.98 25.47
C ARG A 474 -26.85 -9.00 26.51
N ASP A 475 -26.42 -10.25 26.40
CA ASP A 475 -26.70 -11.32 27.35
C ASP A 475 -26.13 -11.05 28.76
N ARG A 476 -25.20 -10.09 28.90
CA ARG A 476 -24.60 -9.64 30.17
C ARG A 476 -25.14 -8.28 30.65
N ASP A 477 -26.25 -7.81 30.08
CA ASP A 477 -26.86 -6.50 30.36
C ASP A 477 -25.90 -5.31 30.13
N LYS A 478 -24.88 -5.50 29.30
CA LYS A 478 -23.87 -4.48 28.95
C LYS A 478 -24.27 -3.76 27.66
N MET A 479 -25.37 -3.03 27.74
CA MET A 479 -26.01 -2.43 26.56
C MET A 479 -25.13 -1.43 25.79
N PRO A 480 -24.35 -0.54 26.43
CA PRO A 480 -23.47 0.38 25.72
C PRO A 480 -22.41 -0.34 24.86
N GLN A 481 -21.79 -1.40 25.42
CA GLN A 481 -20.82 -2.21 24.67
C GLN A 481 -21.50 -2.99 23.55
N ALA A 482 -22.70 -3.51 23.78
CA ALA A 482 -23.46 -4.19 22.73
C ALA A 482 -23.73 -3.27 21.54
N LEU A 483 -24.09 -2.01 21.78
CA LEU A 483 -24.32 -1.01 20.72
C LEU A 483 -23.06 -0.73 19.89
N GLU A 484 -21.91 -0.52 20.53
CA GLU A 484 -20.63 -0.31 19.83
C GLU A 484 -20.33 -1.46 18.86
N TRP A 485 -20.56 -2.70 19.31
CA TRP A 485 -20.34 -3.89 18.47
C TRP A 485 -21.41 -4.10 17.41
N LEU A 486 -22.66 -3.68 17.63
CA LEU A 486 -23.72 -3.69 16.61
C LEU A 486 -23.42 -2.66 15.50
N GLU A 487 -22.95 -1.47 15.87
CA GLU A 487 -22.53 -0.44 14.91
C GLU A 487 -21.32 -0.91 14.09
N ARG A 488 -20.34 -1.54 14.75
CA ARG A 488 -19.19 -2.15 14.06
C ARG A 488 -19.61 -3.27 13.10
N ALA A 489 -20.61 -4.06 13.47
CA ALA A 489 -21.17 -5.06 12.57
C ALA A 489 -21.88 -4.41 11.37
N ALA A 490 -22.57 -3.28 11.56
CA ALA A 490 -23.29 -2.57 10.50
C ALA A 490 -22.36 -1.94 9.46
N GLN A 491 -21.11 -1.65 9.83
CA GLN A 491 -20.06 -1.17 8.93
C GLN A 491 -19.44 -2.28 8.07
N ALA A 492 -19.79 -3.55 8.30
CA ALA A 492 -19.27 -4.69 7.54
C ALA A 492 -20.36 -5.29 6.62
N PRO A 493 -20.00 -5.79 5.42
CA PRO A 493 -20.96 -6.45 4.55
C PRO A 493 -21.61 -7.66 5.24
N ALA A 494 -22.93 -7.67 5.31
CA ALA A 494 -23.69 -8.80 5.83
C ALA A 494 -23.55 -10.02 4.88
N PRO A 495 -23.46 -11.27 5.39
CA PRO A 495 -23.39 -12.47 4.56
C PRO A 495 -24.62 -12.66 3.66
N ASN A 496 -25.77 -12.17 4.11
CA ASN A 496 -27.02 -12.17 3.37
C ASN A 496 -27.90 -10.99 3.85
N VAL A 497 -28.89 -10.65 3.02
CA VAL A 497 -29.79 -9.52 3.24
C VAL A 497 -30.60 -9.69 4.55
N ASP A 498 -31.03 -10.90 4.86
CA ASP A 498 -31.82 -11.18 6.07
C ASP A 498 -31.03 -10.93 7.37
N ASP A 499 -29.74 -11.29 7.40
CA ASP A 499 -28.83 -11.02 8.51
C ASP A 499 -28.59 -9.51 8.68
N GLY A 500 -28.47 -8.76 7.58
CA GLY A 500 -28.40 -7.30 7.60
C GLY A 500 -29.66 -6.66 8.19
N HIS A 501 -30.84 -7.09 7.73
CA HIS A 501 -32.12 -6.64 8.28
C HIS A 501 -32.27 -6.97 9.77
N GLN A 502 -31.86 -8.18 10.16
CA GLN A 502 -31.89 -8.61 11.56
C GLN A 502 -30.95 -7.77 12.43
N LEU A 503 -29.76 -7.45 11.94
CA LEU A 503 -28.81 -6.59 12.64
C LEU A 503 -29.37 -5.19 12.87
N LEU A 504 -29.93 -4.54 11.83
CA LEU A 504 -30.53 -3.21 11.94
C LEU A 504 -31.70 -3.21 12.94
N TYR A 505 -32.52 -4.28 12.95
CA TYR A 505 -33.59 -4.45 13.92
C TYR A 505 -33.07 -4.54 15.36
N GLU A 506 -31.99 -5.31 15.59
CA GLU A 506 -31.34 -5.44 16.90
C GLU A 506 -30.66 -4.15 17.35
N LEU A 507 -30.05 -3.40 16.42
CA LEU A 507 -29.46 -2.08 16.68
C LEU A 507 -30.53 -1.07 17.09
N ALA A 508 -31.65 -1.01 16.37
CA ALA A 508 -32.78 -0.16 16.73
C ALA A 508 -33.39 -0.52 18.09
N GLU A 509 -33.54 -1.81 18.40
CA GLU A 509 -33.94 -2.29 19.73
C GLU A 509 -32.98 -1.81 20.81
N GLY A 510 -31.67 -1.88 20.55
CA GLY A 510 -30.68 -1.43 21.52
C GLY A 510 -30.68 0.07 21.78
N LEU A 511 -30.83 0.86 20.71
CA LEU A 511 -30.90 2.31 20.80
C LEU A 511 -32.17 2.75 21.55
N GLU A 512 -33.31 2.08 21.35
CA GLU A 512 -34.53 2.33 22.13
C GLU A 512 -34.34 2.05 23.63
N GLN A 513 -33.64 0.96 24.00
CA GLN A 513 -33.39 0.61 25.40
C GLN A 513 -32.51 1.64 26.13
N VAL A 514 -31.55 2.24 25.42
CA VAL A 514 -30.68 3.30 25.96
C VAL A 514 -31.35 4.69 25.92
N GLY A 515 -32.50 4.81 25.25
CA GLY A 515 -33.27 6.05 25.14
C GLY A 515 -32.86 6.94 23.96
N GLU A 516 -32.03 6.43 23.04
CA GLU A 516 -31.58 7.12 21.83
C GLU A 516 -32.63 7.05 20.71
N THR A 517 -33.81 7.62 20.98
CA THR A 517 -35.01 7.50 20.13
C THR A 517 -34.81 8.05 18.71
N ALA A 518 -33.99 9.08 18.54
CA ALA A 518 -33.68 9.67 17.24
C ALA A 518 -32.92 8.71 16.33
N ARG A 519 -31.87 8.09 16.87
CA ARG A 519 -31.04 7.14 16.13
C ARG A 519 -31.81 5.85 15.88
N ALA A 520 -32.58 5.38 16.88
CA ALA A 520 -33.48 4.24 16.69
C ALA A 520 -34.47 4.48 15.54
N LEU A 521 -35.08 5.68 15.47
CA LEU A 521 -36.00 6.02 14.38
C LEU A 521 -35.30 6.00 13.02
N ALA A 522 -34.10 6.57 12.92
CA ALA A 522 -33.33 6.59 11.68
C ALA A 522 -33.02 5.17 11.18
N VAL A 523 -32.52 4.30 12.06
CA VAL A 523 -32.21 2.90 11.72
C VAL A 523 -33.47 2.12 11.31
N LEU A 524 -34.63 2.38 11.94
CA LEU A 524 -35.89 1.74 11.56
C LEU A 524 -36.41 2.24 10.21
N LEU A 525 -36.22 3.51 9.87
CA LEU A 525 -36.60 4.06 8.56
C LEU A 525 -35.72 3.50 7.44
N GLU A 526 -34.41 3.34 7.69
CA GLU A 526 -33.49 2.64 6.79
C GLU A 526 -33.94 1.19 6.56
N LEU A 527 -34.20 0.45 7.64
CA LEU A 527 -34.72 -0.91 7.55
C LEU A 527 -36.07 -0.99 6.83
N GLN A 528 -36.94 0.02 6.97
CA GLN A 528 -38.21 0.06 6.24
C GLN A 528 -38.02 0.34 4.75
N ALA A 529 -37.06 1.19 4.38
CA ALA A 529 -36.74 1.48 2.99
C ALA A 529 -36.24 0.22 2.26
N ASP A 530 -35.43 -0.60 2.94
CA ASP A 530 -34.82 -1.79 2.35
C ASP A 530 -35.74 -3.01 2.39
N ALA A 531 -36.38 -3.29 3.53
CA ALA A 531 -37.13 -4.52 3.76
C ALA A 531 -38.66 -4.36 3.65
N GLY A 532 -39.16 -3.12 3.52
CA GLY A 532 -40.59 -2.83 3.53
C GLY A 532 -41.26 -3.23 4.85
N ALA A 533 -42.18 -4.19 4.80
CA ALA A 533 -42.90 -4.68 5.99
C ALA A 533 -42.08 -5.72 6.76
N TYR A 534 -41.08 -5.28 7.52
CA TYR A 534 -40.27 -6.15 8.38
C TYR A 534 -40.78 -6.16 9.82
N ARG A 535 -41.28 -7.32 10.30
CA ARG A 535 -41.76 -7.51 11.69
C ARG A 535 -42.76 -6.43 12.15
N ASP A 536 -42.42 -5.68 13.20
CA ASP A 536 -43.25 -4.65 13.84
C ASP A 536 -42.71 -3.22 13.65
N ILE A 537 -41.82 -3.00 12.66
CA ILE A 537 -41.14 -1.71 12.49
C ILE A 537 -42.10 -0.56 12.23
N GLU A 538 -43.19 -0.75 11.48
CA GLU A 538 -44.18 0.31 11.21
C GLU A 538 -44.82 0.82 12.51
N ALA A 539 -45.16 -0.10 13.42
CA ALA A 539 -45.71 0.25 14.72
C ALA A 539 -44.67 0.96 15.60
N ARG A 540 -43.39 0.54 15.53
CA ARG A 540 -42.28 1.18 16.27
C ARG A 540 -41.99 2.59 15.75
N ILE A 541 -41.88 2.77 14.44
CA ILE A 541 -41.71 4.07 13.77
C ILE A 541 -42.85 5.01 14.13
N GLY A 542 -44.11 4.53 14.10
CA GLY A 542 -45.28 5.31 14.50
C GLY A 542 -45.31 5.72 15.99
N ARG A 543 -44.67 4.95 16.88
CA ARG A 543 -44.49 5.32 18.30
C ARG A 543 -43.36 6.34 18.46
N LEU A 544 -42.19 6.07 17.87
CA LEU A 544 -40.99 6.91 18.03
C LEU A 544 -41.17 8.29 17.38
N SER A 545 -41.79 8.37 16.21
CA SER A 545 -42.12 9.65 15.55
C SER A 545 -42.99 10.57 16.41
N LYS A 546 -43.92 10.01 17.20
CA LYS A 546 -44.75 10.78 18.16
C LYS A 546 -44.00 11.21 19.42
N VAL A 547 -42.89 10.56 19.74
CA VAL A 547 -42.02 10.93 20.88
C VAL A 547 -41.05 12.04 20.47
N GLN A 548 -40.74 12.15 19.17
CA GLN A 548 -39.86 13.19 18.62
C GLN A 548 -40.58 14.47 18.17
N ALA A 549 -41.87 14.37 17.83
CA ALA A 549 -42.76 15.51 17.55
C ALA A 549 -43.25 16.15 18.85
#